data_AF-A0AAN6MT61-F1
#
_entry.id   AF-A0AAN6MT61-F1
#
_cell.length_a   1.000
_cell.length_b   1.000
_cell.length_c   1.000
_cell.angle_alpha   90.00
_cell.angle_beta   90.00
_cell.angle_gamma   90.00
#
_symmetry.space_group_name_H-M   'P 1'
#
loop_
_entity.id
_entity.type
_entity.pdbx_description
1 polymer ?
#
loop_
_entity_poly.entity_id
_entity_poly.type
_entity_poly.pdbx_seq_one_letter_code
_entity_poly.pdbx_strand_id
1 'polypeptide(L)'
;MGITTRIVFDLGVRQDTSRYSEPIRCHLDTRQPLSSEPDVVKSLAVHWDHVGEPGDFPSSVFIVGHGSLDILRGIGSSWGSHSFFEADLLDPMRTVQLSDPKTNTAADRAPGGLSQPWKPFDSLPATLDLFGDDSIYIVDAPGHLPGHINLLVRVSHDQWVYLAGDACHDRRIMRDLEEAEKAIQRIRNLEAKGIKVIFAHDVEWEGDSRNQGRSWSPQLCPCVLILHICWGLGVACPCGSTRACSKPGCTRFSTPIVRDTSSMMASMEEKSDLRQQFDSQLGREALHSGWASLLSLNPQFFCASLSLATVPRRKAHLSLKEQALVALAVDSAATHLYAPGIRTHVSAALKEGTSVYEVLEVLELSSTLRIHACNIGGKPHDEDATGPFDERQEELKREFAEKRGYWHGFWEDFLRLDPEPDVPWTRVIDGKQGALEPKSWFIAPLMPHLYVPGLKLYMKNALGYGATPQQILEVLEIATLLGLYMAHVASSIIEELTSAHLVLVASEGQH
;
A
#
# COMPACT_ATOMS: atom_id res chain seq x y z
N MET A 1 -0.34 27.66 43.27
CA MET A 1 0.25 26.39 42.77
C MET A 1 -0.28 26.20 41.36
N GLY A 2 0.56 25.84 40.39
CA GLY A 2 0.09 25.53 39.03
C GLY A 2 -0.60 24.16 39.00
N ILE A 3 -1.65 24.04 38.18
CA ILE A 3 -2.24 22.72 37.88
C ILE A 3 -1.35 22.06 36.83
N THR A 4 -0.90 20.84 37.09
CA THR A 4 -0.09 20.08 36.13
C THR A 4 -1.00 19.15 35.32
N THR A 5 -1.39 19.58 34.12
CA THR A 5 -2.15 18.75 33.18
C THR A 5 -1.19 17.80 32.47
N ARG A 6 -1.41 16.49 32.58
CA ARG A 6 -0.73 15.49 31.74
C ARG A 6 -1.57 15.29 30.48
N ILE A 7 -0.96 15.44 29.30
CA ILE A 7 -1.59 15.11 28.02
C ILE A 7 -0.89 13.89 27.44
N VAL A 8 -1.69 12.95 26.95
CA VAL A 8 -1.24 11.92 25.99
C VAL A 8 -1.91 12.26 24.66
N PHE A 9 -1.11 12.36 23.61
CA PHE A 9 -1.54 12.54 22.23
C PHE A 9 -1.05 11.32 21.48
N ASP A 10 -1.97 10.66 20.77
CA ASP A 10 -1.79 9.32 20.22
C ASP A 10 -1.69 8.21 21.31
N LEU A 11 -2.23 7.03 21.02
CA LEU A 11 -2.32 5.86 21.90
C LEU A 11 -1.58 4.61 21.40
N GLY A 12 -1.08 4.59 20.17
CA GLY A 12 -0.30 3.47 19.64
C GLY A 12 -1.04 2.12 19.61
N VAL A 13 -0.27 1.03 19.61
CA VAL A 13 -0.76 -0.37 19.56
C VAL A 13 -1.13 -0.87 20.95
N ARG A 14 -2.20 -1.68 21.10
CA ARG A 14 -2.46 -2.39 22.37
C ARG A 14 -1.32 -3.35 22.72
N GLN A 15 -0.82 -3.26 23.95
CA GLN A 15 0.13 -4.22 24.51
C GLN A 15 -0.34 -5.68 24.36
N ASP A 16 -1.60 -5.92 24.75
CA ASP A 16 -2.31 -7.19 24.61
C ASP A 16 -3.22 -7.16 23.37
N THR A 17 -2.71 -7.69 22.27
CA THR A 17 -3.45 -7.79 21.01
C THR A 17 -4.64 -8.76 21.07
N SER A 18 -4.76 -9.59 22.11
CA SER A 18 -5.92 -10.48 22.27
C SER A 18 -7.21 -9.73 22.63
N ARG A 19 -7.08 -8.50 23.19
CA ARG A 19 -8.20 -7.62 23.57
C ARG A 19 -8.90 -6.93 22.38
N TYR A 20 -8.27 -6.90 21.21
CA TYR A 20 -8.92 -6.42 19.99
C TYR A 20 -10.08 -7.33 19.56
N SER A 21 -11.07 -6.76 18.90
CA SER A 21 -12.14 -7.50 18.22
C SER A 21 -11.62 -8.47 17.16
N GLU A 22 -12.39 -9.53 16.89
CA GLU A 22 -12.05 -10.60 15.93
C GLU A 22 -11.58 -10.09 14.55
N PRO A 23 -12.20 -9.07 13.92
CA PRO A 23 -11.75 -8.59 12.60
C PRO A 23 -10.36 -7.94 12.65
N ILE A 24 -10.03 -7.25 13.75
CA ILE A 24 -8.73 -6.60 13.93
C ILE A 24 -7.66 -7.65 14.25
N ARG A 25 -7.97 -8.67 15.08
CA ARG A 25 -7.03 -9.78 15.33
C ARG A 25 -6.69 -10.56 14.06
N CYS A 26 -7.69 -10.93 13.26
CA CYS A 26 -7.48 -11.54 11.94
C CYS A 26 -6.66 -10.65 10.98
N HIS A 27 -6.62 -9.33 11.18
CA HIS A 27 -5.71 -8.46 10.45
C HIS A 27 -4.28 -8.51 11.01
N LEU A 28 -4.11 -8.41 12.33
CA LEU A 28 -2.79 -8.44 12.99
C LEU A 28 -2.02 -9.75 12.72
N ASP A 29 -2.72 -10.88 12.61
CA ASP A 29 -2.11 -12.17 12.23
C ASP A 29 -1.42 -12.12 10.85
N THR A 30 -1.87 -11.25 9.94
CA THR A 30 -1.24 -11.05 8.62
C THR A 30 0.03 -10.19 8.66
N ARG A 31 0.39 -9.62 9.83
CA ARG A 31 1.45 -8.62 10.02
C ARG A 31 2.53 -9.02 11.04
N GLN A 32 2.59 -10.30 11.41
CA GLN A 32 3.63 -10.81 12.28
C GLN A 32 5.02 -10.83 11.59
N PRO A 33 6.12 -10.56 12.30
CA PRO A 33 6.20 -10.26 13.73
C PRO A 33 5.82 -8.80 14.08
N LEU A 34 4.92 -8.65 15.04
CA LEU A 34 4.56 -7.37 15.67
C LEU A 34 5.38 -7.14 16.95
N SER A 35 5.83 -5.91 17.20
CA SER A 35 6.20 -5.47 18.55
C SER A 35 5.07 -4.63 19.15
N SER A 36 4.63 -4.97 20.36
CA SER A 36 3.75 -4.15 21.19
C SER A 36 4.51 -3.54 22.40
N GLU A 37 5.84 -3.55 22.34
CA GLU A 37 6.73 -2.89 23.29
C GLU A 37 7.67 -1.88 22.58
N PRO A 38 7.95 -0.71 23.19
CA PRO A 38 7.38 -0.24 24.45
C PRO A 38 5.92 0.23 24.30
N ASP A 39 5.05 -0.31 25.17
CA ASP A 39 3.64 0.07 25.25
C ASP A 39 3.44 1.57 25.59
N VAL A 40 2.26 2.14 25.31
CA VAL A 40 1.98 3.57 25.52
C VAL A 40 1.96 3.99 27.00
N VAL A 41 1.78 3.05 27.94
CA VAL A 41 1.97 3.31 29.39
C VAL A 41 3.46 3.44 29.75
N LYS A 42 4.37 3.07 28.84
CA LYS A 42 5.84 3.10 29.00
C LYS A 42 6.55 4.12 28.10
N SER A 43 5.99 4.46 26.93
CA SER A 43 6.65 5.33 25.94
C SER A 43 5.67 6.18 25.11
N LEU A 44 6.16 7.32 24.63
CA LEU A 44 5.57 8.08 23.53
C LEU A 44 6.45 7.87 22.28
N ALA A 45 6.09 6.89 21.44
CA ALA A 45 6.73 6.56 20.15
C ALA A 45 5.64 6.11 19.15
N VAL A 46 5.81 6.37 17.84
CA VAL A 46 4.66 6.60 16.94
C VAL A 46 4.72 5.80 15.60
N HIS A 47 4.16 4.57 15.60
CA HIS A 47 3.14 4.03 14.64
C HIS A 47 2.54 2.70 15.20
N TRP A 48 1.45 2.05 14.74
CA TRP A 48 0.71 2.17 13.47
C TRP A 48 -0.83 1.98 13.49
N ASP A 49 -1.48 1.56 14.60
CA ASP A 49 -2.94 1.37 14.67
C ASP A 49 -3.67 2.15 15.80
N HIS A 50 -2.92 2.90 16.62
CA HIS A 50 -3.26 4.19 17.25
C HIS A 50 -4.45 4.34 18.19
N VAL A 51 -5.23 3.28 18.39
CA VAL A 51 -6.36 3.26 19.31
C VAL A 51 -5.90 2.99 20.75
N GLY A 52 -4.77 2.29 20.94
CA GLY A 52 -4.33 1.72 22.22
C GLY A 52 -5.48 1.09 22.99
N GLU A 53 -5.47 1.24 24.31
CA GLU A 53 -6.51 0.69 25.19
C GLU A 53 -7.13 1.78 26.08
N PRO A 54 -8.23 2.42 25.64
CA PRO A 54 -8.96 3.44 26.42
C PRO A 54 -9.45 2.97 27.80
N GLY A 55 -9.57 1.65 28.03
CA GLY A 55 -9.89 1.08 29.34
C GLY A 55 -8.82 1.35 30.41
N ASP A 56 -7.55 1.41 30.01
CA ASP A 56 -6.41 1.51 30.94
C ASP A 56 -6.19 2.95 31.46
N PHE A 57 -6.99 3.92 30.95
CA PHE A 57 -7.02 5.33 31.36
C PHE A 57 -8.37 5.73 32.03
N PRO A 58 -8.82 5.05 33.11
CA PRO A 58 -10.21 5.13 33.61
C PRO A 58 -10.62 6.51 34.16
N SER A 59 -9.66 7.36 34.53
CA SER A 59 -9.91 8.73 35.04
C SER A 59 -9.70 9.84 34.01
N SER A 60 -9.39 9.50 32.76
CA SER A 60 -9.00 10.48 31.74
C SER A 60 -10.17 10.92 30.86
N VAL A 61 -10.13 12.19 30.42
CA VAL A 61 -11.09 12.75 29.45
C VAL A 61 -10.52 12.62 28.05
N PHE A 62 -11.32 12.08 27.13
CA PHE A 62 -10.99 11.87 25.73
C PHE A 62 -11.44 13.07 24.89
N ILE A 63 -10.58 13.56 24.00
CA ILE A 63 -10.92 14.61 23.03
C ILE A 63 -10.76 14.02 21.62
N VAL A 64 -11.81 14.14 20.80
CA VAL A 64 -11.85 13.64 19.42
C VAL A 64 -12.43 14.69 18.47
N GLY A 65 -11.97 14.71 17.22
CA GLY A 65 -12.45 15.67 16.22
C GLY A 65 -13.90 15.42 15.76
N HIS A 66 -14.47 16.42 15.08
CA HIS A 66 -15.82 16.34 14.54
C HIS A 66 -15.98 15.16 13.56
N GLY A 67 -17.05 14.37 13.70
CA GLY A 67 -17.30 13.14 12.93
C GLY A 67 -16.76 11.84 13.56
N SER A 68 -15.74 11.89 14.43
CA SER A 68 -15.11 10.68 15.00
C SER A 68 -16.09 9.71 15.69
N LEU A 69 -17.07 10.21 16.45
CA LEU A 69 -18.07 9.37 17.12
C LEU A 69 -19.06 8.71 16.16
N ASP A 70 -19.26 9.27 14.97
CA ASP A 70 -20.14 8.70 13.95
C ASP A 70 -19.43 7.58 13.18
N ILE A 71 -18.12 7.72 12.96
CA ILE A 71 -17.25 6.65 12.46
C ILE A 71 -17.30 5.42 13.38
N LEU A 72 -17.10 5.60 14.69
CA LEU A 72 -17.18 4.50 15.67
C LEU A 72 -18.55 3.81 15.65
N ARG A 73 -19.63 4.54 15.41
CA ARG A 73 -21.00 4.01 15.30
C ARG A 73 -21.34 3.40 13.93
N GLY A 74 -20.42 3.42 12.96
CA GLY A 74 -20.66 2.96 11.59
C GLY A 74 -21.62 3.86 10.78
N ILE A 75 -21.75 5.13 11.16
CA ILE A 75 -22.63 6.11 10.51
C ILE A 75 -21.84 6.84 9.42
N GLY A 76 -22.34 6.77 8.18
CA GLY A 76 -21.66 7.27 6.98
C GLY A 76 -21.07 6.12 6.16
N SER A 77 -21.57 5.95 4.93
CA SER A 77 -21.33 4.74 4.13
C SER A 77 -20.01 4.74 3.34
N SER A 78 -19.47 3.54 3.13
CA SER A 78 -18.42 3.20 2.16
C SER A 78 -16.98 3.70 2.40
N TRP A 79 -16.52 3.75 3.66
CA TRP A 79 -15.11 3.94 4.03
C TRP A 79 -14.23 2.69 3.77
N GLY A 80 -14.28 2.17 2.53
CA GLY A 80 -13.63 0.92 2.14
C GLY A 80 -14.27 -0.34 2.74
N SER A 81 -13.87 -1.51 2.24
CA SER A 81 -14.30 -2.83 2.74
C SER A 81 -13.49 -3.35 3.95
N HIS A 82 -12.64 -2.50 4.54
CA HIS A 82 -11.56 -2.90 5.45
C HIS A 82 -11.53 -2.14 6.78
N SER A 83 -12.33 -1.07 6.90
CA SER A 83 -12.45 -0.30 8.14
C SER A 83 -13.37 -1.03 9.13
N PHE A 84 -12.83 -1.48 10.25
CA PHE A 84 -13.61 -1.96 11.39
C PHE A 84 -13.35 -1.07 12.60
N PHE A 85 -14.42 -0.60 13.25
CA PHE A 85 -14.35 0.29 14.39
C PHE A 85 -15.19 -0.28 15.55
N GLU A 86 -14.65 -0.20 16.76
CA GLU A 86 -15.29 -0.69 17.98
C GLU A 86 -16.23 0.40 18.52
N ALA A 87 -17.55 0.18 18.42
CA ALA A 87 -18.57 1.20 18.70
C ALA A 87 -18.68 1.61 20.18
N ASP A 88 -18.14 0.77 21.06
CA ASP A 88 -18.05 0.92 22.51
C ASP A 88 -16.64 1.32 23.00
N LEU A 89 -15.69 1.53 22.08
CA LEU A 89 -14.30 1.88 22.36
C LEU A 89 -14.14 3.09 23.30
N LEU A 90 -14.95 4.13 23.08
CA LEU A 90 -14.90 5.37 23.83
C LEU A 90 -16.20 5.55 24.62
N ASP A 91 -16.08 5.54 25.95
CA ASP A 91 -17.19 5.81 26.86
C ASP A 91 -17.71 7.25 26.66
N PRO A 92 -18.99 7.43 26.24
CA PRO A 92 -19.57 8.75 26.00
C PRO A 92 -19.58 9.67 27.23
N MET A 93 -19.49 9.14 28.45
CA MET A 93 -19.48 9.94 29.68
C MET A 93 -18.16 10.66 29.93
N ARG A 94 -17.05 10.18 29.33
CA ARG A 94 -15.70 10.78 29.43
C ARG A 94 -15.14 11.24 28.09
N THR A 95 -15.96 11.33 27.04
CA THR A 95 -15.52 11.68 25.68
C THR A 95 -16.16 12.98 25.19
N VAL A 96 -15.32 13.92 24.78
CA VAL A 96 -15.68 15.23 24.23
C VAL A 96 -15.39 15.24 22.73
N GLN A 97 -16.44 15.34 21.92
CA GLN A 97 -16.31 15.58 20.50
C GLN A 97 -16.27 17.09 20.22
N LEU A 98 -15.28 17.53 19.45
CA LEU A 98 -15.14 18.92 19.04
C LEU A 98 -16.25 19.33 18.04
N SER A 99 -16.58 20.63 18.02
CA SER A 99 -17.51 21.18 17.03
C SER A 99 -16.91 21.17 15.62
N ASP A 100 -17.77 21.27 14.61
CA ASP A 100 -17.36 21.29 13.20
C ASP A 100 -16.56 22.58 12.85
N PRO A 101 -15.31 22.45 12.35
CA PRO A 101 -14.51 23.58 11.88
C PRO A 101 -15.17 24.46 10.81
N LYS A 102 -16.13 23.92 10.05
CA LYS A 102 -16.74 24.61 8.89
C LYS A 102 -17.94 25.46 9.26
N THR A 103 -18.79 25.00 10.18
CA THR A 103 -19.93 25.77 10.72
C THR A 103 -19.56 26.64 11.92
N ASN A 104 -18.42 26.37 12.56
CA ASN A 104 -17.78 27.19 13.59
C ASN A 104 -18.70 27.57 14.77
N THR A 105 -19.57 26.63 15.16
CA THR A 105 -20.39 26.72 16.37
C THR A 105 -19.56 26.35 17.62
N ALA A 106 -19.94 26.88 18.78
CA ALA A 106 -19.39 26.44 20.05
C ALA A 106 -19.86 25.01 20.36
N ALA A 107 -18.97 24.17 20.91
CA ALA A 107 -19.36 22.85 21.41
C ALA A 107 -20.18 23.01 22.71
N ASP A 108 -21.47 22.68 22.67
CA ASP A 108 -22.47 22.94 23.75
C ASP A 108 -22.14 22.33 25.13
N ARG A 109 -21.18 21.39 25.23
CA ARG A 109 -20.83 20.67 26.47
C ARG A 109 -19.34 20.34 26.62
N ALA A 110 -18.44 21.16 26.10
CA ALA A 110 -17.01 20.93 26.24
C ALA A 110 -16.42 21.64 27.49
N PRO A 111 -15.49 21.02 28.24
CA PRO A 111 -14.80 21.66 29.35
C PRO A 111 -13.63 22.53 28.87
N GLY A 112 -13.37 23.66 29.54
CA GLY A 112 -12.22 24.52 29.25
C GLY A 112 -12.32 25.27 27.92
N GLY A 113 -11.17 25.53 27.27
CA GLY A 113 -11.09 26.31 26.02
C GLY A 113 -11.79 25.68 24.81
N LEU A 114 -12.28 24.45 24.93
CA LEU A 114 -12.86 23.64 23.86
C LEU A 114 -14.24 24.10 23.35
N SER A 115 -14.94 24.99 24.08
CA SER A 115 -16.20 25.60 23.62
C SER A 115 -16.03 26.92 22.85
N GLN A 116 -14.79 27.33 22.52
CA GLN A 116 -14.56 28.51 21.69
C GLN A 116 -14.74 28.21 20.18
N PRO A 117 -14.96 29.22 19.32
CA PRO A 117 -14.91 29.04 17.87
C PRO A 117 -13.48 28.74 17.39
N TRP A 118 -13.37 27.91 16.35
CA TRP A 118 -12.15 27.65 15.60
C TRP A 118 -11.61 28.95 14.98
N LYS A 119 -10.29 29.15 15.08
CA LYS A 119 -9.57 30.33 14.58
C LYS A 119 -8.39 29.90 13.69
N PRO A 120 -8.03 30.68 12.66
CA PRO A 120 -6.80 30.42 11.91
C PRO A 120 -5.56 30.73 12.76
N PHE A 121 -4.52 29.91 12.64
CA PHE A 121 -3.18 30.16 13.17
C PHE A 121 -2.17 30.01 12.04
N ASP A 122 -1.60 31.12 11.58
CA ASP A 122 -0.64 31.16 10.47
C ASP A 122 -1.19 30.45 9.20
N SER A 123 -0.58 29.34 8.77
CA SER A 123 -1.00 28.53 7.61
C SER A 123 -2.12 27.53 7.94
N LEU A 124 -2.47 27.35 9.22
CA LEU A 124 -3.50 26.42 9.68
C LEU A 124 -4.86 27.15 9.71
N PRO A 125 -5.86 26.74 8.90
CA PRO A 125 -7.10 27.50 8.73
C PRO A 125 -8.05 27.42 9.93
N ALA A 126 -7.96 26.35 10.71
CA ALA A 126 -8.80 26.10 11.88
C ALA A 126 -8.00 25.45 13.01
N THR A 127 -7.96 26.14 14.14
CA THR A 127 -7.30 25.71 15.39
C THR A 127 -8.16 26.09 16.60
N LEU A 128 -8.02 25.34 17.71
CA LEU A 128 -8.62 25.62 19.01
C LEU A 128 -7.54 25.62 20.08
N ASP A 129 -7.44 26.67 20.89
CA ASP A 129 -6.59 26.67 22.08
C ASP A 129 -7.22 25.79 23.17
N LEU A 130 -6.48 24.77 23.61
CA LEU A 130 -6.92 23.80 24.61
C LEU A 130 -7.11 24.45 26.00
N PHE A 131 -6.31 25.46 26.33
CA PHE A 131 -6.25 26.04 27.68
C PHE A 131 -6.67 27.51 27.75
N GLY A 132 -6.56 28.26 26.65
CA GLY A 132 -6.83 29.70 26.59
C GLY A 132 -5.62 30.57 26.96
N ASP A 133 -4.41 30.03 26.85
CA ASP A 133 -3.12 30.67 27.18
C ASP A 133 -2.07 30.59 26.04
N ASP A 134 -2.51 30.23 24.83
CA ASP A 134 -1.68 30.02 23.64
C ASP A 134 -0.51 29.02 23.84
N SER A 135 -0.66 28.04 24.75
CA SER A 135 0.35 26.98 24.98
C SER A 135 0.19 25.76 24.07
N ILE A 136 -1.04 25.31 23.81
CA ILE A 136 -1.34 24.16 22.94
C ILE A 136 -2.60 24.43 22.12
N TYR A 137 -2.46 24.37 20.79
CA TYR A 137 -3.61 24.34 19.89
C TYR A 137 -3.88 22.93 19.38
N ILE A 138 -5.16 22.54 19.39
CA ILE A 138 -5.68 21.46 18.55
C ILE A 138 -5.90 22.02 17.14
N VAL A 139 -5.58 21.24 16.12
CA VAL A 139 -5.53 21.66 14.70
C VAL A 139 -6.41 20.73 13.87
N ASP A 140 -7.31 21.29 13.07
CA ASP A 140 -8.09 20.53 12.07
C ASP A 140 -7.16 20.01 10.96
N ALA A 141 -7.12 18.69 10.77
CA ALA A 141 -6.20 18.02 9.86
C ALA A 141 -6.93 17.09 8.86
N PRO A 142 -7.89 17.61 8.07
CA PRO A 142 -8.69 16.77 7.19
C PRO A 142 -7.83 16.14 6.09
N GLY A 143 -7.92 14.81 5.95
CA GLY A 143 -7.21 14.05 4.91
C GLY A 143 -7.14 12.55 5.18
N HIS A 144 -7.00 12.14 6.44
CA HIS A 144 -6.96 10.72 6.83
C HIS A 144 -8.36 10.14 7.07
N LEU A 145 -9.03 10.57 8.15
CA LEU A 145 -10.43 10.27 8.46
C LEU A 145 -11.18 11.55 8.89
N PRO A 146 -12.52 11.59 8.77
CA PRO A 146 -13.33 12.64 9.41
C PRO A 146 -13.05 12.74 10.91
N GLY A 147 -12.58 13.88 11.38
CA GLY A 147 -12.21 14.10 12.79
C GLY A 147 -10.73 13.90 13.12
N HIS A 148 -9.87 13.66 12.12
CA HIS A 148 -8.41 13.77 12.26
C HIS A 148 -8.03 15.16 12.80
N ILE A 149 -7.41 15.17 13.98
CA ILE A 149 -6.82 16.35 14.62
C ILE A 149 -5.32 16.14 14.89
N ASN A 150 -4.56 17.23 14.81
CA ASN A 150 -3.14 17.30 15.15
C ASN A 150 -2.89 18.35 16.25
N LEU A 151 -1.68 18.43 16.80
CA LEU A 151 -1.34 19.41 17.84
C LEU A 151 -0.22 20.36 17.42
N LEU A 152 -0.36 21.64 17.76
CA LEU A 152 0.69 22.64 17.73
C LEU A 152 1.01 23.08 19.17
N VAL A 153 2.18 22.72 19.65
CA VAL A 153 2.61 22.84 21.06
C VAL A 153 3.72 23.87 21.19
N ARG A 154 3.54 24.87 22.07
CA ARG A 154 4.60 25.83 22.43
C ARG A 154 5.53 25.19 23.46
N VAL A 155 6.83 25.14 23.17
CA VAL A 155 7.85 24.54 24.06
C VAL A 155 8.81 25.56 24.69
N SER A 156 8.90 26.77 24.13
CA SER A 156 9.44 27.96 24.79
C SER A 156 8.89 29.23 24.12
N HIS A 157 9.30 30.43 24.54
CA HIS A 157 8.77 31.72 24.07
C HIS A 157 8.58 31.79 22.54
N ASP A 158 9.65 31.41 21.81
CA ASP A 158 9.75 31.48 20.34
C ASP A 158 9.85 30.08 19.69
N GLN A 159 9.57 29.00 20.41
CA GLN A 159 9.72 27.63 19.90
C GLN A 159 8.42 26.84 19.95
N TRP A 160 8.10 26.23 18.81
CA TRP A 160 6.91 25.44 18.60
C TRP A 160 7.25 24.07 18.03
N VAL A 161 6.44 23.08 18.39
CA VAL A 161 6.48 21.72 17.86
C VAL A 161 5.12 21.40 17.25
N TYR A 162 5.09 20.98 15.99
CA TYR A 162 3.88 20.48 15.34
C TYR A 162 3.92 18.95 15.29
N LEU A 163 2.99 18.31 16.01
CA LEU A 163 2.82 16.86 16.04
C LEU A 163 1.85 16.50 14.91
N ALA A 164 2.39 15.87 13.86
CA ALA A 164 1.73 15.63 12.57
C ALA A 164 1.40 14.14 12.38
N GLY A 165 0.69 13.55 13.35
CA GLY A 165 0.21 12.18 13.28
C GLY A 165 -0.65 11.97 12.02
N ASP A 166 -0.36 10.89 11.29
CA ASP A 166 -1.06 10.40 10.09
C ASP A 166 -1.39 11.42 8.97
N ALA A 167 -0.79 12.62 9.03
CA ALA A 167 -0.82 13.62 7.96
C ALA A 167 0.20 13.29 6.85
N CYS A 168 1.26 12.57 7.19
CA CYS A 168 2.20 11.96 6.25
C CYS A 168 2.89 10.78 6.95
N HIS A 169 3.07 9.65 6.26
CA HIS A 169 3.71 8.45 6.82
C HIS A 169 5.22 8.36 6.52
N ASP A 170 5.78 9.31 5.78
CA ASP A 170 7.21 9.44 5.53
C ASP A 170 7.55 10.87 5.07
N ARG A 171 8.56 11.49 5.67
CA ARG A 171 9.02 12.85 5.34
C ARG A 171 9.29 13.07 3.85
N ARG A 172 9.71 12.03 3.11
CA ARG A 172 10.04 12.05 1.68
C ARG A 172 8.79 12.19 0.79
N ILE A 173 7.61 11.80 1.28
CA ILE A 173 6.33 11.84 0.56
C ILE A 173 5.74 13.25 0.49
N MET A 174 6.32 14.23 1.21
CA MET A 174 6.02 15.66 1.07
C MET A 174 6.43 16.27 -0.31
N ARG A 175 6.31 15.54 -1.43
CA ARG A 175 6.84 15.93 -2.75
C ARG A 175 5.83 15.91 -3.93
N ASP A 176 4.67 15.25 -3.83
CA ASP A 176 3.55 15.30 -4.80
C ASP A 176 2.19 14.95 -4.10
N LEU A 177 1.03 15.29 -4.73
CA LEU A 177 -0.38 14.84 -4.52
C LEU A 177 -1.47 15.86 -4.02
N GLU A 178 -1.87 16.78 -4.89
CA GLU A 178 -3.10 17.63 -4.99
C GLU A 178 -3.91 18.07 -3.73
N GLU A 179 -4.52 17.16 -2.95
CA GLU A 179 -5.19 17.52 -1.67
C GLU A 179 -4.28 17.27 -0.45
N ALA A 180 -3.51 16.18 -0.46
CA ALA A 180 -2.43 15.99 0.51
C ALA A 180 -1.40 17.14 0.37
N GLU A 181 -1.14 17.62 -0.85
CA GLU A 181 -0.36 18.83 -1.13
C GLU A 181 -0.82 20.04 -0.31
N LYS A 182 -2.11 20.22 -0.03
CA LYS A 182 -2.59 21.36 0.76
C LYS A 182 -2.25 21.20 2.24
N ALA A 183 -2.32 19.98 2.79
CA ALA A 183 -1.83 19.70 4.14
C ALA A 183 -0.30 19.81 4.22
N ILE A 184 0.41 19.14 3.31
CA ILE A 184 1.87 19.15 3.15
C ILE A 184 2.41 20.57 2.99
N GLN A 185 1.79 21.43 2.18
CA GLN A 185 2.25 22.80 1.98
C GLN A 185 1.99 23.69 3.20
N ARG A 186 0.90 23.46 3.96
CA ARG A 186 0.73 24.12 5.27
C ARG A 186 1.84 23.73 6.24
N ILE A 187 2.20 22.44 6.29
CA ILE A 187 3.28 21.90 7.13
C ILE A 187 4.65 22.47 6.71
N ARG A 188 4.97 22.47 5.41
CA ARG A 188 6.18 23.13 4.85
C ARG A 188 6.24 24.62 5.21
N ASN A 189 5.11 25.33 5.18
CA ASN A 189 5.05 26.75 5.58
C ASN A 189 5.34 26.96 7.08
N LEU A 190 5.06 25.97 7.94
CA LEU A 190 5.45 25.99 9.36
C LEU A 190 6.95 25.68 9.52
N GLU A 191 7.50 24.67 8.82
CA GLU A 191 8.94 24.38 8.82
C GLU A 191 9.77 25.59 8.37
N ALA A 192 9.34 26.29 7.31
CA ALA A 192 9.99 27.50 6.80
C ALA A 192 10.02 28.67 7.80
N LYS A 193 9.21 28.59 8.87
CA LYS A 193 9.16 29.56 9.98
C LYS A 193 9.86 29.06 11.25
N GLY A 194 10.60 27.95 11.17
CA GLY A 194 11.38 27.38 12.27
C GLY A 194 10.59 26.52 13.25
N ILE A 195 9.33 26.18 12.95
CA ILE A 195 8.51 25.29 13.76
C ILE A 195 8.98 23.85 13.54
N LYS A 196 9.31 23.12 14.62
CA LYS A 196 9.78 21.73 14.49
C LYS A 196 8.60 20.81 14.23
N VAL A 197 8.48 20.29 13.00
CA VAL A 197 7.51 19.23 12.68
C VAL A 197 8.05 17.88 13.17
N ILE A 198 7.14 17.01 13.62
CA ILE A 198 7.40 15.61 13.96
C ILE A 198 6.27 14.79 13.32
N PHE A 199 6.63 13.86 12.42
CA PHE A 199 5.69 12.93 11.83
C PHE A 199 5.62 11.62 12.63
N ALA A 200 4.56 10.85 12.38
CA ALA A 200 4.63 9.40 12.56
C ALA A 200 5.75 8.80 11.68
N HIS A 201 6.31 7.65 12.07
CA HIS A 201 7.36 6.95 11.30
C HIS A 201 8.64 7.76 10.99
N ASP A 202 8.94 8.88 11.66
CA ASP A 202 10.18 9.64 11.39
C ASP A 202 11.43 8.95 11.99
N VAL A 203 11.91 7.90 11.31
CA VAL A 203 13.09 7.10 11.70
C VAL A 203 14.37 7.93 11.71
N GLU A 204 14.45 9.00 10.90
CA GLU A 204 15.58 9.95 10.92
C GLU A 204 15.58 10.80 12.20
N TRP A 205 14.39 11.17 12.71
CA TRP A 205 14.21 11.83 14.00
C TRP A 205 14.47 10.88 15.18
N GLU A 206 13.98 9.64 15.13
CA GLU A 206 14.11 8.66 16.21
C GLU A 206 15.55 8.15 16.36
N GLY A 207 16.23 7.89 15.24
CA GLY A 207 17.63 7.46 15.22
C GLY A 207 18.63 8.55 15.67
N ASP A 208 18.22 9.82 15.73
CA ASP A 208 19.07 10.90 16.21
C ASP A 208 19.17 10.92 17.73
N SER A 209 20.34 10.50 18.24
CA SER A 209 20.74 10.58 19.65
C SER A 209 20.40 11.89 20.36
N ARG A 210 20.35 13.03 19.65
CA ARG A 210 20.01 14.37 20.19
C ARG A 210 18.51 14.53 20.54
N ASN A 211 17.67 13.58 20.13
CA ASN A 211 16.24 13.54 20.48
C ASN A 211 15.92 12.59 21.66
N GLN A 212 16.83 11.69 22.06
CA GLN A 212 16.59 10.71 23.14
C GLN A 212 16.17 11.33 24.48
N GLY A 213 16.67 12.53 24.80
CA GLY A 213 16.28 13.29 26.00
C GLY A 213 14.96 14.07 25.88
N ARG A 214 14.18 13.87 24.81
CA ARG A 214 12.89 14.55 24.56
C ARG A 214 11.66 13.65 24.80
N SER A 215 11.87 12.36 25.08
CA SER A 215 10.82 11.42 25.46
C SER A 215 10.47 11.58 26.94
N TRP A 216 9.17 11.64 27.27
CA TRP A 216 8.68 11.99 28.60
C TRP A 216 8.43 10.74 29.45
N SER A 217 9.08 10.62 30.61
CA SER A 217 8.93 9.44 31.47
C SER A 217 7.55 9.41 32.16
N PRO A 218 6.77 8.30 32.05
CA PRO A 218 5.43 8.23 32.61
C PRO A 218 5.42 8.02 34.13
N GLN A 219 4.42 8.63 34.77
CA GLN A 219 3.95 8.28 36.11
C GLN A 219 2.41 8.29 36.07
N LEU A 220 1.79 7.18 36.47
CA LEU A 220 0.34 6.98 36.41
C LEU A 220 -0.39 7.98 37.32
N CYS A 221 -1.17 8.86 36.71
CA CYS A 221 -2.03 9.89 37.31
C CYS A 221 -3.06 10.36 36.27
N PRO A 222 -4.16 11.04 36.63
CA PRO A 222 -5.20 11.44 35.68
C PRO A 222 -4.67 12.35 34.56
N CYS A 223 -5.07 12.06 33.33
CA CYS A 223 -4.64 12.73 32.10
C CYS A 223 -5.82 13.33 31.32
N VAL A 224 -5.49 14.23 30.38
CA VAL A 224 -6.32 14.50 29.20
C VAL A 224 -5.73 13.69 28.04
N LEU A 225 -6.59 13.10 27.21
CA LEU A 225 -6.20 12.11 26.23
C LEU A 225 -6.78 12.48 24.86
N ILE A 226 -5.92 12.74 23.88
CA ILE A 226 -6.31 13.26 22.57
C ILE A 226 -6.08 12.15 21.54
N LEU A 227 -7.18 11.69 20.93
CA LEU A 227 -7.24 10.39 20.27
C LEU A 227 -7.50 10.53 18.76
N HIS A 228 -6.75 9.74 17.99
CA HIS A 228 -6.82 9.64 16.53
C HIS A 228 -7.18 8.19 16.16
N ILE A 229 -7.75 7.97 14.97
CA ILE A 229 -8.26 6.68 14.49
C ILE A 229 -7.68 6.41 13.09
N CYS A 230 -7.04 5.25 12.90
CA CYS A 230 -6.25 4.93 11.70
C CYS A 230 -6.68 3.61 11.02
N TRP A 231 -6.06 3.31 9.86
CA TRP A 231 -6.53 2.28 8.90
C TRP A 231 -5.81 0.93 8.97
N GLY A 232 -6.56 -0.17 8.76
CA GLY A 232 -6.05 -1.54 8.58
C GLY A 232 -6.28 -2.09 7.17
N LEU A 233 -5.48 -3.09 6.74
CA LEU A 233 -5.47 -3.65 5.38
C LEU A 233 -5.52 -5.19 5.39
N GLY A 234 -6.72 -5.76 5.32
CA GLY A 234 -6.97 -7.22 5.26
C GLY A 234 -7.85 -7.65 4.08
N VAL A 235 -7.49 -8.75 3.41
CA VAL A 235 -8.14 -9.24 2.17
C VAL A 235 -9.57 -9.76 2.43
N ALA A 236 -10.52 -9.41 1.53
CA ALA A 236 -11.93 -9.77 1.69
C ALA A 236 -12.23 -11.24 1.38
N CYS A 237 -12.90 -11.94 2.31
CA CYS A 237 -13.48 -13.26 2.09
C CYS A 237 -14.99 -13.14 1.74
N PRO A 238 -15.45 -13.60 0.55
CA PRO A 238 -16.79 -13.28 0.05
C PRO A 238 -17.88 -14.24 0.56
N CYS A 239 -18.29 -14.12 1.84
CA CYS A 239 -19.42 -14.89 2.38
C CYS A 239 -20.27 -14.13 3.42
N GLY A 240 -20.96 -13.07 2.99
CA GLY A 240 -21.92 -12.33 3.82
C GLY A 240 -23.21 -13.10 4.12
N SER A 241 -23.18 -14.05 5.07
CA SER A 241 -24.38 -14.72 5.59
C SER A 241 -24.14 -15.41 6.95
N THR A 242 -24.48 -14.75 8.05
CA THR A 242 -24.56 -15.36 9.38
C THR A 242 -25.86 -16.18 9.53
N ARG A 243 -25.96 -17.31 8.82
CA ARG A 243 -27.04 -18.29 9.02
C ARG A 243 -26.59 -19.70 8.64
N ALA A 244 -26.66 -20.63 9.59
CA ALA A 244 -26.16 -22.00 9.41
C ALA A 244 -26.93 -22.75 8.31
N CYS A 245 -26.23 -23.25 7.28
CA CYS A 245 -26.83 -24.01 6.19
C CYS A 245 -26.94 -25.49 6.56
N SER A 246 -28.13 -25.93 6.98
CA SER A 246 -28.42 -27.30 7.42
C SER A 246 -28.64 -28.30 6.27
N LYS A 247 -27.70 -28.36 5.30
CA LYS A 247 -27.70 -29.38 4.23
C LYS A 247 -26.60 -30.43 4.46
N PRO A 248 -26.91 -31.74 4.34
CA PRO A 248 -25.88 -32.78 4.39
C PRO A 248 -24.97 -32.69 3.15
N GLY A 249 -23.66 -32.77 3.37
CA GLY A 249 -22.64 -32.65 2.32
C GLY A 249 -21.54 -31.60 2.60
N CYS A 250 -21.75 -30.69 3.57
CA CYS A 250 -20.70 -29.79 4.02
C CYS A 250 -19.72 -30.53 4.96
N THR A 251 -18.55 -30.89 4.45
CA THR A 251 -17.45 -31.45 5.26
C THR A 251 -16.85 -30.37 6.15
N ARG A 252 -16.67 -30.67 7.44
CA ARG A 252 -15.88 -29.79 8.33
C ARG A 252 -14.45 -29.72 7.83
N PHE A 253 -13.94 -28.51 7.59
CA PHE A 253 -12.53 -28.26 7.79
C PHE A 253 -12.21 -28.61 9.24
N SER A 254 -11.36 -29.61 9.44
CA SER A 254 -10.85 -29.97 10.76
C SER A 254 -9.78 -28.96 11.13
N THR A 255 -9.80 -28.45 12.36
CA THR A 255 -8.71 -27.62 12.87
C THR A 255 -7.39 -28.40 12.77
N PRO A 256 -6.29 -27.77 12.33
CA PRO A 256 -5.00 -28.43 12.35
C PRO A 256 -4.60 -28.67 13.81
N ILE A 257 -4.66 -29.94 14.22
CA ILE A 257 -4.05 -30.37 15.48
C ILE A 257 -2.57 -30.02 15.36
N VAL A 258 -2.06 -29.21 16.29
CA VAL A 258 -0.62 -28.93 16.40
C VAL A 258 0.08 -30.26 16.63
N ARG A 259 0.67 -30.80 15.56
CA ARG A 259 1.46 -32.03 15.60
C ARG A 259 2.90 -31.67 15.93
N ASP A 260 3.48 -32.55 16.73
CA ASP A 260 4.84 -32.48 17.25
C ASP A 260 5.86 -32.18 16.13
N THR A 261 6.82 -31.29 16.40
CA THR A 261 7.70 -30.67 15.38
C THR A 261 8.82 -31.59 14.89
N SER A 262 8.83 -32.86 15.32
CA SER A 262 9.85 -33.88 15.03
C SER A 262 9.82 -34.47 13.60
N SER A 263 9.15 -33.84 12.63
CA SER A 263 9.01 -34.36 11.25
C SER A 263 9.10 -33.26 10.19
N MET A 264 10.21 -32.52 10.14
CA MET A 264 10.47 -31.43 9.17
C MET A 264 10.77 -31.91 7.73
N MET A 265 10.26 -33.07 7.32
CA MET A 265 10.26 -33.52 5.92
C MET A 265 8.88 -34.04 5.55
N ALA A 266 8.28 -33.43 4.53
CA ALA A 266 7.11 -33.96 3.83
C ALA A 266 7.39 -35.35 3.26
N SER A 267 6.37 -36.19 3.14
CA SER A 267 6.54 -37.51 2.54
C SER A 267 6.78 -37.42 1.03
N MET A 268 7.38 -38.47 0.45
CA MET A 268 7.51 -38.56 -1.03
C MET A 268 6.14 -38.68 -1.72
N GLU A 269 5.14 -39.19 -1.01
CA GLU A 269 3.74 -39.26 -1.45
C GLU A 269 3.12 -37.86 -1.51
N GLU A 270 3.27 -37.04 -0.45
CA GLU A 270 2.84 -35.64 -0.42
C GLU A 270 3.48 -34.79 -1.52
N LYS A 271 4.79 -34.97 -1.75
CA LYS A 271 5.52 -34.32 -2.87
C LYS A 271 5.00 -34.79 -4.24
N SER A 272 4.63 -36.05 -4.38
CA SER A 272 4.03 -36.60 -5.61
C SER A 272 2.63 -36.02 -5.87
N ASP A 273 1.79 -35.96 -4.84
CA ASP A 273 0.43 -35.41 -4.93
C ASP A 273 0.45 -33.91 -5.29
N LEU A 274 1.31 -33.12 -4.63
CA LEU A 274 1.50 -31.71 -4.96
C LEU A 274 2.03 -31.52 -6.39
N ARG A 275 2.90 -32.43 -6.87
CA ARG A 275 3.34 -32.42 -8.26
C ARG A 275 2.22 -32.74 -9.24
N GLN A 276 1.34 -33.69 -8.94
CA GLN A 276 0.18 -34.03 -9.78
C GLN A 276 -0.86 -32.89 -9.79
N GLN A 277 -1.05 -32.20 -8.67
CA GLN A 277 -1.87 -30.99 -8.58
C GLN A 277 -1.30 -29.85 -9.43
N PHE A 278 0.02 -29.60 -9.39
CA PHE A 278 0.66 -28.63 -10.28
C PHE A 278 0.48 -29.00 -11.76
N ASP A 279 0.80 -30.24 -12.13
CA ASP A 279 0.71 -30.76 -13.50
C ASP A 279 -0.71 -30.59 -14.10
N SER A 280 -1.76 -30.69 -13.27
CA SER A 280 -3.16 -30.57 -13.69
C SER A 280 -3.70 -29.13 -13.71
N GLN A 281 -3.18 -28.22 -12.89
CA GLN A 281 -3.69 -26.85 -12.77
C GLN A 281 -2.90 -25.82 -13.58
N LEU A 282 -1.59 -26.00 -13.74
CA LEU A 282 -0.69 -25.11 -14.50
C LEU A 282 -0.04 -25.79 -15.71
N GLY A 283 -0.05 -27.12 -15.78
CA GLY A 283 0.53 -27.90 -16.87
C GLY A 283 2.00 -28.25 -16.64
N ARG A 284 2.38 -29.47 -17.06
CA ARG A 284 3.73 -30.05 -16.87
C ARG A 284 4.90 -29.15 -17.23
N GLU A 285 4.77 -28.39 -18.31
CA GLU A 285 5.83 -27.55 -18.86
C GLU A 285 5.99 -26.20 -18.13
N ALA A 286 5.07 -25.82 -17.24
CA ALA A 286 5.22 -24.65 -16.39
C ALA A 286 6.21 -24.90 -15.22
N LEU A 287 6.56 -26.15 -14.92
CA LEU A 287 7.47 -26.49 -13.82
C LEU A 287 8.94 -26.28 -14.21
N HIS A 288 9.39 -25.03 -14.24
CA HIS A 288 10.81 -24.68 -14.32
C HIS A 288 11.55 -25.04 -13.02
N SER A 289 12.90 -25.00 -13.03
CA SER A 289 13.78 -25.36 -11.90
C SER A 289 13.31 -24.77 -10.55
N GLY A 290 13.04 -23.47 -10.47
CA GLY A 290 12.64 -22.83 -9.22
C GLY A 290 11.36 -23.37 -8.57
N TRP A 291 10.41 -23.89 -9.36
CA TRP A 291 9.22 -24.58 -8.82
C TRP A 291 9.58 -25.99 -8.32
N ALA A 292 10.48 -26.69 -9.01
CA ALA A 292 10.97 -28.00 -8.60
C ALA A 292 11.80 -27.91 -7.30
N SER A 293 12.72 -26.95 -7.21
CA SER A 293 13.49 -26.67 -5.99
C SER A 293 12.60 -26.21 -4.84
N LEU A 294 11.56 -25.41 -5.10
CA LEU A 294 10.58 -25.02 -4.07
C LEU A 294 9.78 -26.24 -3.55
N LEU A 295 9.37 -27.17 -4.41
CA LEU A 295 8.75 -28.43 -4.01
C LEU A 295 9.74 -29.37 -3.29
N SER A 296 11.03 -29.29 -3.63
CA SER A 296 12.10 -30.06 -2.98
C SER A 296 12.33 -29.58 -1.54
N LEU A 297 12.47 -28.26 -1.36
CA LEU A 297 12.86 -27.63 -0.08
C LEU A 297 11.67 -27.32 0.84
N ASN A 298 10.54 -26.81 0.31
CA ASN A 298 9.39 -26.40 1.13
C ASN A 298 8.04 -26.67 0.43
N PRO A 299 7.52 -27.92 0.52
CA PRO A 299 6.22 -28.33 -0.02
C PRO A 299 5.02 -27.50 0.46
N GLN A 300 5.03 -27.00 1.70
CA GLN A 300 3.96 -26.16 2.22
C GLN A 300 3.93 -24.81 1.50
N PHE A 301 5.08 -24.18 1.29
CA PHE A 301 5.20 -22.94 0.54
C PHE A 301 4.95 -23.16 -0.96
N PHE A 302 5.36 -24.30 -1.53
CA PHE A 302 4.97 -24.71 -2.88
C PHE A 302 3.43 -24.79 -3.03
N CYS A 303 2.74 -25.42 -2.08
CA CYS A 303 1.28 -25.56 -2.08
C CYS A 303 0.57 -24.20 -2.02
N ALA A 304 1.03 -23.30 -1.15
CA ALA A 304 0.52 -21.92 -1.08
C ALA A 304 0.78 -21.14 -2.38
N SER A 305 1.99 -21.25 -2.95
CA SER A 305 2.40 -20.60 -4.20
C SER A 305 1.58 -21.10 -5.39
N LEU A 306 1.36 -22.41 -5.50
CA LEU A 306 0.46 -23.03 -6.49
C LEU A 306 -0.97 -22.53 -6.32
N SER A 307 -1.47 -22.46 -5.08
CA SER A 307 -2.83 -21.98 -4.78
C SER A 307 -3.05 -20.52 -5.20
N LEU A 308 -2.02 -19.67 -5.10
CA LEU A 308 -2.03 -18.29 -5.58
C LEU A 308 -1.91 -18.21 -7.12
N ALA A 309 -0.92 -18.88 -7.71
CA ALA A 309 -0.66 -18.89 -9.16
C ALA A 309 -1.84 -19.41 -10.01
N THR A 310 -2.75 -20.16 -9.38
CA THR A 310 -3.95 -20.73 -10.01
C THR A 310 -5.22 -19.90 -9.83
N VAL A 311 -5.16 -18.72 -9.15
CA VAL A 311 -6.33 -17.83 -9.05
C VAL A 311 -6.82 -17.35 -10.43
N PRO A 312 -5.97 -16.83 -11.35
CA PRO A 312 -6.42 -16.43 -12.69
C PRO A 312 -6.99 -17.63 -13.49
N ARG A 313 -6.36 -18.81 -13.37
CA ARG A 313 -6.81 -20.04 -14.04
C ARG A 313 -8.19 -20.52 -13.56
N ARG A 314 -8.57 -20.24 -12.32
CA ARG A 314 -9.91 -20.55 -11.77
C ARG A 314 -10.98 -19.51 -12.14
N LYS A 315 -10.60 -18.25 -12.35
CA LYS A 315 -11.53 -17.15 -12.68
C LYS A 315 -11.80 -17.03 -14.18
N ALA A 316 -10.76 -17.16 -14.99
CA ALA A 316 -10.81 -17.18 -16.46
C ALA A 316 -11.61 -16.01 -17.07
N HIS A 317 -11.44 -14.80 -16.53
CA HIS A 317 -11.95 -13.58 -17.13
C HIS A 317 -11.15 -13.18 -18.39
N LEU A 318 -9.87 -13.56 -18.44
CA LEU A 318 -9.01 -13.55 -19.62
C LEU A 318 -8.93 -14.95 -20.22
N SER A 319 -8.78 -15.05 -21.55
CA SER A 319 -8.44 -16.31 -22.21
C SER A 319 -7.02 -16.78 -21.83
N LEU A 320 -6.71 -18.06 -21.99
CA LEU A 320 -5.38 -18.59 -21.67
C LEU A 320 -4.26 -17.93 -22.49
N LYS A 321 -4.55 -17.50 -23.72
CA LYS A 321 -3.69 -16.65 -24.56
C LYS A 321 -3.43 -15.30 -23.90
N GLU A 322 -4.48 -14.58 -23.51
CA GLU A 322 -4.37 -13.27 -22.85
C GLU A 322 -3.63 -13.40 -21.50
N GLN A 323 -3.92 -14.42 -20.69
CA GLN A 323 -3.19 -14.70 -19.44
C GLN A 323 -1.68 -14.94 -19.67
N ALA A 324 -1.33 -15.70 -20.71
CA ALA A 324 0.07 -15.95 -21.06
C ALA A 324 0.79 -14.69 -21.55
N LEU A 325 0.11 -13.82 -22.31
CA LEU A 325 0.68 -12.56 -22.80
C LEU A 325 0.84 -11.51 -21.67
N VAL A 326 -0.07 -11.48 -20.69
CA VAL A 326 0.08 -10.63 -19.49
C VAL A 326 1.28 -11.06 -18.66
N ALA A 327 1.42 -12.35 -18.38
CA ALA A 327 2.56 -12.87 -17.64
C ALA A 327 3.89 -12.67 -18.41
N LEU A 328 3.89 -12.82 -19.74
CA LEU A 328 5.03 -12.47 -20.58
C LEU A 328 5.41 -10.99 -20.46
N ALA A 329 4.44 -10.06 -20.43
CA ALA A 329 4.72 -8.65 -20.23
C ALA A 329 5.39 -8.41 -18.86
N VAL A 330 4.79 -8.91 -17.77
CA VAL A 330 5.33 -8.79 -16.41
C VAL A 330 6.77 -9.30 -16.33
N ASP A 331 7.04 -10.48 -16.89
CA ASP A 331 8.34 -11.15 -16.80
C ASP A 331 9.41 -10.51 -17.71
N SER A 332 9.01 -9.92 -18.84
CA SER A 332 9.90 -9.22 -19.78
C SER A 332 10.11 -7.74 -19.46
N ALA A 333 9.37 -7.18 -18.51
CA ALA A 333 9.53 -5.81 -18.04
C ALA A 333 11.00 -5.51 -17.69
N ALA A 334 11.53 -4.37 -18.14
CA ALA A 334 12.92 -3.98 -17.91
C ALA A 334 13.26 -3.77 -16.42
N THR A 335 12.26 -3.65 -15.55
CA THR A 335 12.38 -3.59 -14.08
C THR A 335 12.35 -4.96 -13.40
N HIS A 336 12.24 -6.06 -14.15
CA HIS A 336 12.13 -7.42 -13.60
C HIS A 336 12.97 -8.46 -14.36
N LEU A 337 12.78 -8.58 -15.68
CA LEU A 337 13.60 -9.38 -16.62
C LEU A 337 13.84 -10.85 -16.19
N TYR A 338 12.78 -11.60 -15.89
CA TYR A 338 12.86 -12.97 -15.37
C TYR A 338 12.83 -14.04 -16.48
N ALA A 339 14.01 -14.34 -17.03
CA ALA A 339 14.19 -15.26 -18.17
C ALA A 339 13.50 -16.65 -18.06
N PRO A 340 13.43 -17.35 -16.90
CA PRO A 340 12.70 -18.61 -16.79
C PRO A 340 11.20 -18.45 -17.01
N GLY A 341 10.62 -17.36 -16.49
CA GLY A 341 9.20 -17.03 -16.66
C GLY A 341 8.88 -16.57 -18.08
N ILE A 342 9.70 -15.69 -18.67
CA ILE A 342 9.63 -15.34 -20.11
C ILE A 342 9.55 -16.61 -20.97
N ARG A 343 10.43 -17.59 -20.72
CA ARG A 343 10.44 -18.86 -21.45
C ARG A 343 9.13 -19.66 -21.27
N THR A 344 8.63 -19.78 -20.04
CA THR A 344 7.35 -20.44 -19.73
C THR A 344 6.19 -19.75 -20.45
N HIS A 345 6.12 -18.42 -20.41
CA HIS A 345 4.97 -17.66 -20.91
C HIS A 345 4.97 -17.46 -22.43
N VAL A 346 6.14 -17.36 -23.08
CA VAL A 346 6.24 -17.55 -24.54
C VAL A 346 5.76 -18.94 -24.94
N SER A 347 6.21 -20.00 -24.25
CA SER A 347 5.78 -21.37 -24.57
C SER A 347 4.27 -21.57 -24.38
N ALA A 348 3.68 -20.98 -23.33
CA ALA A 348 2.24 -21.01 -23.10
C ALA A 348 1.48 -20.23 -24.17
N ALA A 349 1.93 -19.02 -24.53
CA ALA A 349 1.27 -18.20 -25.54
C ALA A 349 1.26 -18.89 -26.92
N LEU A 350 2.40 -19.45 -27.36
CA LEU A 350 2.51 -20.16 -28.64
C LEU A 350 1.57 -21.37 -28.74
N LYS A 351 1.33 -22.09 -27.63
CA LYS A 351 0.36 -23.20 -27.56
C LYS A 351 -1.09 -22.77 -27.79
N GLU A 352 -1.46 -21.60 -27.27
CA GLU A 352 -2.79 -21.00 -27.43
C GLU A 352 -2.94 -20.28 -28.79
N GLY A 353 -2.11 -20.61 -29.79
CA GLY A 353 -2.18 -20.02 -31.13
C GLY A 353 -1.72 -18.56 -31.20
N THR A 354 -0.81 -18.13 -30.32
CA THR A 354 -0.15 -16.83 -30.46
C THR A 354 0.92 -16.88 -31.54
N SER A 355 0.95 -15.87 -32.40
CA SER A 355 2.00 -15.70 -33.40
C SER A 355 3.29 -15.15 -32.80
N VAL A 356 4.42 -15.37 -33.48
CA VAL A 356 5.70 -14.77 -33.09
C VAL A 356 5.63 -13.23 -33.14
N TYR A 357 4.78 -12.65 -34.00
CA TYR A 357 4.60 -11.21 -34.10
C TYR A 357 3.86 -10.61 -32.89
N GLU A 358 2.80 -11.26 -32.39
CA GLU A 358 2.14 -10.84 -31.14
C GLU A 358 3.08 -10.97 -29.92
N VAL A 359 3.92 -12.02 -29.88
CA VAL A 359 4.97 -12.16 -28.86
C VAL A 359 5.98 -11.02 -28.94
N LEU A 360 6.46 -10.68 -30.14
CA LEU A 360 7.38 -9.56 -30.36
C LEU A 360 6.74 -8.22 -29.99
N GLU A 361 5.47 -8.00 -30.30
CA GLU A 361 4.77 -6.76 -29.97
C GLU A 361 4.59 -6.59 -28.45
N VAL A 362 4.33 -7.67 -27.70
CA VAL A 362 4.35 -7.62 -26.22
C VAL A 362 5.72 -7.21 -25.70
N LEU A 363 6.82 -7.64 -26.32
CA LEU A 363 8.19 -7.22 -25.96
C LEU A 363 8.50 -5.76 -26.38
N GLU A 364 8.06 -5.34 -27.57
CA GLU A 364 8.18 -3.95 -28.05
C GLU A 364 7.40 -2.99 -27.12
N LEU A 365 6.16 -3.32 -26.75
CA LEU A 365 5.35 -2.57 -25.78
C LEU A 365 5.98 -2.57 -24.37
N SER A 366 6.43 -3.72 -23.88
CA SER A 366 7.11 -3.84 -22.57
C SER A 366 8.42 -3.05 -22.50
N SER A 367 9.05 -2.78 -23.65
CA SER A 367 10.26 -1.95 -23.74
C SER A 367 9.96 -0.45 -23.60
N THR A 368 8.74 0.00 -23.92
CA THR A 368 8.33 1.42 -23.77
C THR A 368 8.37 1.89 -22.31
N LEU A 369 8.33 0.97 -21.35
CA LEU A 369 8.47 1.19 -19.89
C LEU A 369 9.60 2.18 -19.52
N ARG A 370 10.68 2.22 -20.30
CA ARG A 370 11.84 3.09 -20.05
C ARG A 370 11.53 4.59 -20.21
N ILE A 371 10.48 4.98 -20.95
CA ILE A 371 10.12 6.40 -21.14
C ILE A 371 9.70 7.07 -19.83
N HIS A 372 9.27 6.30 -18.82
CA HIS A 372 8.97 6.84 -17.49
C HIS A 372 10.19 7.48 -16.80
N ALA A 373 11.43 7.13 -17.20
CA ALA A 373 12.62 7.83 -16.74
C ALA A 373 12.64 9.30 -17.22
N CYS A 374 12.23 9.54 -18.48
CA CYS A 374 12.05 10.88 -19.03
C CYS A 374 10.87 11.59 -18.38
N ASN A 375 9.74 10.90 -18.15
CA ASN A 375 8.56 11.50 -17.51
C ASN A 375 8.81 11.97 -16.05
N ILE A 376 9.74 11.33 -15.33
CA ILE A 376 10.06 11.67 -13.94
C ILE A 376 11.25 12.62 -13.86
N GLY A 377 12.31 12.38 -14.65
CA GLY A 377 13.54 13.18 -14.65
C GLY A 377 13.49 14.42 -15.54
N GLY A 378 12.53 14.52 -16.45
CA GLY A 378 12.37 15.62 -17.40
C GLY A 378 11.57 16.82 -16.91
N LYS A 379 11.22 16.91 -15.62
CA LYS A 379 10.72 18.16 -15.03
C LYS A 379 11.84 19.21 -15.16
N PRO A 380 11.68 20.31 -15.91
CA PRO A 380 12.76 21.27 -16.15
C PRO A 380 13.19 21.96 -14.85
N HIS A 381 14.51 22.19 -14.73
CA HIS A 381 15.08 22.99 -13.64
C HIS A 381 15.26 24.48 -13.97
N ASP A 382 15.12 24.85 -15.26
CA ASP A 382 15.23 26.23 -15.76
C ASP A 382 13.86 26.80 -16.16
N GLU A 383 13.66 28.10 -15.94
CA GLU A 383 12.40 28.82 -16.22
C GLU A 383 12.12 28.98 -17.73
N ASP A 384 13.16 28.87 -18.58
CA ASP A 384 13.09 29.02 -20.05
C ASP A 384 12.24 27.94 -20.74
N ALA A 385 12.01 26.79 -20.09
CA ALA A 385 11.29 25.65 -20.66
C ALA A 385 9.74 25.79 -20.63
N THR A 386 9.21 26.98 -20.38
CA THR A 386 7.75 27.23 -20.23
C THR A 386 7.10 27.93 -21.44
N GLY A 387 7.82 28.04 -22.56
CA GLY A 387 7.34 28.69 -23.78
C GLY A 387 6.14 27.99 -24.46
N PRO A 388 5.42 28.71 -25.34
CA PRO A 388 4.47 28.09 -26.27
C PRO A 388 5.21 27.20 -27.27
N PHE A 389 4.54 26.16 -27.75
CA PHE A 389 5.09 25.26 -28.76
C PHE A 389 5.33 25.97 -30.10
N ASP A 390 6.41 25.58 -30.79
CA ASP A 390 6.63 25.93 -32.19
C ASP A 390 5.77 25.10 -33.16
N GLU A 391 5.82 25.43 -34.45
CA GLU A 391 5.02 24.78 -35.50
C GLU A 391 5.33 23.29 -35.64
N ARG A 392 6.58 22.87 -35.40
CA ARG A 392 7.02 21.47 -35.49
C ARG A 392 6.60 20.68 -34.25
N GLN A 393 6.64 21.31 -33.08
CA GLN A 393 6.15 20.73 -31.84
C GLN A 393 4.63 20.49 -31.89
N GLU A 394 3.82 21.45 -32.35
CA GLU A 394 2.37 21.22 -32.54
C GLU A 394 2.05 20.18 -33.64
N GLU A 395 2.93 20.01 -34.64
CA GLU A 395 2.82 18.92 -35.61
C GLU A 395 3.09 17.56 -34.97
N LEU A 396 4.19 17.40 -34.25
CA LEU A 396 4.56 16.16 -33.56
C LEU A 396 3.53 15.75 -32.49
N LYS A 397 2.99 16.73 -31.76
CA LYS A 397 1.90 16.56 -30.78
C LYS A 397 0.62 16.02 -31.43
N ARG A 398 0.25 16.54 -32.61
CA ARG A 398 -0.88 16.05 -33.41
C ARG A 398 -0.60 14.64 -33.94
N GLU A 399 0.57 14.39 -34.54
CA GLU A 399 0.97 13.05 -34.99
C GLU A 399 0.93 12.03 -33.85
N PHE A 400 1.44 12.36 -32.66
CA PHE A 400 1.42 11.47 -31.51
C PHE A 400 -0.02 11.16 -31.07
N ALA A 401 -0.87 12.18 -30.95
CA ALA A 401 -2.26 12.01 -30.54
C ALA A 401 -3.05 11.14 -31.52
N GLU A 402 -2.82 11.30 -32.83
CA GLU A 402 -3.42 10.47 -33.88
C GLU A 402 -2.88 9.03 -33.84
N LYS A 403 -1.55 8.84 -33.74
CA LYS A 403 -0.90 7.52 -33.71
C LYS A 403 -1.16 6.70 -32.44
N ARG A 404 -1.40 7.35 -31.30
CA ARG A 404 -1.58 6.69 -29.98
C ARG A 404 -3.00 6.75 -29.43
N GLY A 405 -3.89 7.56 -30.02
CA GLY A 405 -5.28 7.73 -29.57
C GLY A 405 -5.44 8.54 -28.27
N TYR A 406 -4.37 9.15 -27.75
CA TYR A 406 -4.42 10.03 -26.59
C TYR A 406 -3.29 11.07 -26.61
N TRP A 407 -3.54 12.21 -25.95
CA TRP A 407 -2.50 13.15 -25.50
C TRP A 407 -2.62 13.33 -23.99
N HIS A 408 -1.52 13.72 -23.33
CA HIS A 408 -1.50 14.05 -21.90
C HIS A 408 -0.42 15.10 -21.66
N GLY A 409 -0.67 16.05 -20.75
CA GLY A 409 0.26 17.13 -20.41
C GLY A 409 1.67 16.70 -19.95
N PHE A 410 1.92 15.41 -19.65
CA PHE A 410 3.26 14.95 -19.27
C PHE A 410 4.22 14.85 -20.47
N TRP A 411 3.68 14.72 -21.69
CA TRP A 411 4.48 14.76 -22.92
C TRP A 411 4.92 16.18 -23.29
N GLU A 412 4.36 17.20 -22.66
CA GLU A 412 4.61 18.59 -23.07
C GLU A 412 6.03 19.05 -22.72
N ASP A 413 6.50 18.78 -21.51
CA ASP A 413 7.85 19.15 -21.10
C ASP A 413 8.91 18.36 -21.88
N PHE A 414 8.64 17.09 -22.19
CA PHE A 414 9.49 16.30 -23.10
C PHE A 414 9.54 16.94 -24.49
N LEU A 415 8.39 17.27 -25.08
CA LEU A 415 8.29 17.89 -26.40
C LEU A 415 8.93 19.29 -26.48
N ARG A 416 8.94 20.05 -25.36
CA ARG A 416 9.64 21.34 -25.24
C ARG A 416 11.16 21.18 -25.20
N LEU A 417 11.66 20.14 -24.51
CA LEU A 417 13.10 19.92 -24.28
C LEU A 417 13.79 19.11 -25.38
N ASP A 418 13.09 18.14 -25.98
CA ASP A 418 13.60 17.23 -27.00
C ASP A 418 12.52 16.93 -28.08
N PRO A 419 12.44 17.74 -29.15
CA PRO A 419 11.40 17.64 -30.17
C PRO A 419 11.65 16.51 -31.22
N GLU A 420 12.33 15.42 -30.85
CA GLU A 420 12.38 14.18 -31.64
C GLU A 420 11.68 12.98 -30.94
N PRO A 421 10.36 13.04 -30.64
CA PRO A 421 9.61 11.96 -29.99
C PRO A 421 9.26 10.79 -30.95
N ASP A 422 10.19 10.37 -31.82
CA ASP A 422 9.99 9.15 -32.60
C ASP A 422 10.21 7.91 -31.73
N VAL A 423 9.15 7.14 -31.53
CA VAL A 423 9.14 5.88 -30.79
C VAL A 423 8.65 4.79 -31.75
N PRO A 424 9.49 4.34 -32.70
CA PRO A 424 9.08 3.76 -33.99
C PRO A 424 8.72 2.27 -33.91
N TRP A 425 7.90 1.88 -32.94
CA TRP A 425 7.57 0.49 -32.63
C TRP A 425 6.05 0.24 -32.74
N THR A 426 5.56 0.29 -33.98
CA THR A 426 4.35 -0.41 -34.44
C THR A 426 4.57 -0.79 -35.90
N ARG A 427 4.88 -2.07 -36.18
CA ARG A 427 5.04 -2.54 -37.56
C ARG A 427 3.68 -2.64 -38.25
N VAL A 428 3.66 -2.40 -39.56
CA VAL A 428 2.49 -2.68 -40.39
C VAL A 428 2.56 -4.13 -40.87
N ILE A 429 1.53 -4.92 -40.56
CA ILE A 429 1.40 -6.35 -40.94
C ILE A 429 0.05 -6.50 -41.65
N ASP A 430 0.07 -6.98 -42.89
CA ASP A 430 -1.11 -7.16 -43.75
C ASP A 430 -2.06 -5.93 -43.83
N GLY A 431 -1.49 -4.72 -43.72
CA GLY A 431 -2.22 -3.45 -43.73
C GLY A 431 -2.83 -3.03 -42.39
N LYS A 432 -2.74 -3.86 -41.34
CA LYS A 432 -2.99 -3.47 -39.94
C LYS A 432 -1.72 -2.89 -39.32
N GLN A 433 -1.88 -1.98 -38.35
CA GLN A 433 -0.80 -1.48 -37.51
C GLN A 433 -0.80 -2.29 -36.20
N GLY A 434 0.28 -3.04 -35.93
CA GLY A 434 0.32 -4.06 -34.88
C GLY A 434 -0.20 -5.44 -35.32
N ALA A 435 0.10 -6.46 -34.53
CA ALA A 435 -0.38 -7.84 -34.64
C ALA A 435 -1.47 -8.17 -33.59
N LEU A 436 -1.41 -7.52 -32.42
CA LEU A 436 -2.42 -7.60 -31.37
C LEU A 436 -3.69 -6.86 -31.80
N GLU A 437 -4.85 -7.43 -31.48
CA GLU A 437 -6.13 -6.70 -31.61
C GLU A 437 -6.16 -5.51 -30.63
N PRO A 438 -6.70 -4.32 -31.01
CA PRO A 438 -6.65 -3.13 -30.15
C PRO A 438 -7.22 -3.33 -28.75
N LYS A 439 -8.28 -4.14 -28.59
CA LYS A 439 -8.81 -4.50 -27.26
C LYS A 439 -7.79 -5.16 -26.32
N SER A 440 -6.66 -5.64 -26.83
CA SER A 440 -5.62 -6.37 -26.10
C SER A 440 -4.40 -5.52 -25.72
N TRP A 441 -4.29 -4.24 -26.14
CA TRP A 441 -3.10 -3.44 -25.81
C TRP A 441 -2.97 -3.18 -24.28
N PHE A 442 -4.04 -3.33 -23.49
CA PHE A 442 -4.01 -3.23 -22.02
C PHE A 442 -3.07 -4.23 -21.33
N ILE A 443 -2.68 -5.30 -22.04
CA ILE A 443 -1.89 -6.41 -21.54
C ILE A 443 -0.47 -5.97 -21.12
N ALA A 444 0.14 -5.05 -21.86
CA ALA A 444 1.56 -4.74 -21.71
C ALA A 444 1.90 -3.69 -20.62
N PRO A 445 1.17 -2.57 -20.44
CA PRO A 445 1.67 -1.46 -19.64
C PRO A 445 1.23 -1.47 -18.15
N LEU A 446 0.45 -2.46 -17.71
CA LEU A 446 0.03 -2.63 -16.31
C LEU A 446 1.16 -3.30 -15.48
N MET A 447 2.32 -2.64 -15.44
CA MET A 447 3.62 -3.23 -15.07
C MET A 447 4.03 -3.06 -13.59
N PRO A 448 4.87 -3.96 -13.04
CA PRO A 448 5.15 -4.08 -11.59
C PRO A 448 5.89 -2.90 -10.92
N HIS A 449 6.33 -1.89 -11.67
CA HIS A 449 7.04 -0.70 -11.18
C HIS A 449 6.19 0.37 -10.46
N LEU A 450 4.91 0.09 -10.18
CA LEU A 450 3.99 0.93 -9.36
C LEU A 450 3.81 2.39 -9.82
N TYR A 451 4.07 2.73 -11.08
CA TYR A 451 3.84 4.08 -11.62
C TYR A 451 2.34 4.40 -11.76
N VAL A 452 1.74 4.89 -10.68
CA VAL A 452 0.29 5.16 -10.53
C VAL A 452 -0.31 6.03 -11.66
N PRO A 453 0.34 7.12 -12.16
CA PRO A 453 -0.24 7.94 -13.22
C PRO A 453 -0.45 7.15 -14.53
N GLY A 454 0.56 6.39 -14.96
CA GLY A 454 0.46 5.51 -16.12
C GLY A 454 -0.58 4.41 -15.88
N LEU A 455 -0.52 3.73 -14.73
CA LEU A 455 -1.45 2.65 -14.37
C LEU A 455 -2.93 3.11 -14.49
N LYS A 456 -3.25 4.29 -13.95
CA LYS A 456 -4.59 4.90 -14.05
C LYS A 456 -4.99 5.22 -15.50
N LEU A 457 -4.09 5.79 -16.29
CA LEU A 457 -4.33 6.10 -17.70
C LEU A 457 -4.62 4.82 -18.51
N TYR A 458 -3.79 3.78 -18.33
CA TYR A 458 -3.95 2.52 -19.03
C TYR A 458 -5.21 1.75 -18.60
N MET A 459 -5.57 1.74 -17.32
CA MET A 459 -6.85 1.18 -16.87
C MET A 459 -8.05 1.93 -17.44
N LYS A 460 -8.04 3.28 -17.42
CA LYS A 460 -9.10 4.12 -18.00
C LYS A 460 -9.28 3.83 -19.49
N ASN A 461 -8.18 3.80 -20.23
CA ASN A 461 -8.23 3.55 -21.67
C ASN A 461 -8.68 2.11 -21.95
N ALA A 462 -8.23 1.11 -21.19
CA ALA A 462 -8.66 -0.29 -21.34
C ALA A 462 -10.18 -0.47 -21.21
N LEU A 463 -10.80 0.17 -20.21
CA LEU A 463 -12.26 0.22 -20.08
C LEU A 463 -12.91 0.86 -21.31
N GLY A 464 -12.29 1.90 -21.88
CA GLY A 464 -12.72 2.57 -23.11
C GLY A 464 -12.71 1.68 -24.37
N TYR A 465 -11.83 0.68 -24.45
CA TYR A 465 -11.83 -0.36 -25.50
C TYR A 465 -12.68 -1.59 -25.13
N GLY A 466 -13.47 -1.53 -24.05
CA GLY A 466 -14.43 -2.56 -23.66
C GLY A 466 -13.90 -3.65 -22.72
N ALA A 467 -12.72 -3.48 -22.11
CA ALA A 467 -12.27 -4.38 -21.04
C ALA A 467 -13.20 -4.26 -19.82
N THR A 468 -13.40 -5.37 -19.10
CA THR A 468 -14.20 -5.39 -17.87
C THR A 468 -13.35 -5.13 -16.62
N PRO A 469 -13.93 -4.61 -15.52
CA PRO A 469 -13.23 -4.50 -14.23
C PRO A 469 -12.65 -5.83 -13.74
N GLN A 470 -13.33 -6.95 -14.03
CA GLN A 470 -12.90 -8.30 -13.71
C GLN A 470 -11.65 -8.72 -14.49
N GLN A 471 -11.54 -8.34 -15.77
CA GLN A 471 -10.32 -8.57 -16.57
C GLN A 471 -9.15 -7.72 -16.08
N ILE A 472 -9.38 -6.45 -15.73
CA ILE A 472 -8.35 -5.58 -15.15
C ILE A 472 -7.87 -6.14 -13.80
N LEU A 473 -8.77 -6.66 -12.97
CA LEU A 473 -8.41 -7.35 -11.73
C LEU A 473 -7.60 -8.63 -11.99
N GLU A 474 -7.96 -9.43 -12.99
CA GLU A 474 -7.21 -10.65 -13.34
C GLU A 474 -5.79 -10.34 -13.86
N VAL A 475 -5.59 -9.20 -14.55
CA VAL A 475 -4.23 -8.68 -14.87
C VAL A 475 -3.43 -8.39 -13.60
N LEU A 476 -4.03 -7.71 -12.61
CA LEU A 476 -3.37 -7.43 -11.33
C LEU A 476 -3.06 -8.71 -10.54
N GLU A 477 -3.91 -9.73 -10.62
CA GLU A 477 -3.68 -11.03 -9.98
C GLU A 477 -2.55 -11.81 -10.65
N ILE A 478 -2.36 -11.71 -11.97
CA ILE A 478 -1.19 -12.23 -12.67
C ILE A 478 0.07 -11.44 -12.26
N ALA A 479 0.01 -10.12 -12.24
CA ALA A 479 1.14 -9.27 -11.81
C ALA A 479 1.54 -9.49 -10.35
N THR A 480 0.62 -9.94 -9.48
CA THR A 480 0.89 -10.28 -8.08
C THR A 480 1.83 -11.49 -7.95
N LEU A 481 1.90 -12.36 -8.97
CA LEU A 481 2.78 -13.54 -8.97
C LEU A 481 4.28 -13.19 -9.00
N LEU A 482 4.63 -11.93 -9.28
CA LEU A 482 5.98 -11.37 -9.18
C LEU A 482 6.70 -11.76 -7.87
N GLY A 483 5.96 -11.78 -6.74
CA GLY A 483 6.49 -12.13 -5.42
C GLY A 483 6.97 -13.59 -5.31
N LEU A 484 6.44 -14.51 -6.12
CA LEU A 484 6.85 -15.93 -6.12
C LEU A 484 8.22 -16.14 -6.76
N TYR A 485 8.62 -15.28 -7.70
CA TYR A 485 9.87 -15.45 -8.43
C TYR A 485 11.12 -15.27 -7.54
N MET A 486 11.03 -14.49 -6.48
CA MET A 486 12.07 -14.42 -5.45
C MET A 486 12.28 -15.78 -4.78
N ALA A 487 11.21 -16.50 -4.43
CA ALA A 487 11.29 -17.85 -3.90
C ALA A 487 11.84 -18.84 -4.95
N HIS A 488 11.41 -18.73 -6.21
CA HIS A 488 11.91 -19.59 -7.29
C HIS A 488 13.43 -19.46 -7.51
N VAL A 489 13.96 -18.24 -7.53
CA VAL A 489 15.40 -17.99 -7.68
C VAL A 489 16.16 -18.45 -6.44
N ALA A 490 15.70 -18.07 -5.24
CA ALA A 490 16.35 -18.45 -3.99
C ALA A 490 16.37 -19.97 -3.77
N SER A 491 15.27 -20.67 -4.03
CA SER A 491 15.19 -22.13 -3.84
C SER A 491 16.20 -22.89 -4.71
N SER A 492 16.37 -22.53 -5.99
CA SER A 492 17.37 -23.22 -6.82
C SER A 492 18.80 -22.90 -6.40
N ILE A 493 19.10 -21.67 -5.97
CA ILE A 493 20.44 -21.32 -5.43
C ILE A 493 20.73 -22.07 -4.13
N ILE A 494 19.74 -22.21 -3.23
CA ILE A 494 19.87 -22.98 -1.99
C ILE A 494 20.14 -24.46 -2.29
N GLU A 495 19.38 -25.06 -3.22
CA GLU A 495 19.53 -26.47 -3.60
C GLU A 495 20.90 -26.74 -4.27
N GLU A 496 21.39 -25.83 -5.12
CA GLU A 496 22.72 -25.88 -5.73
C GLU A 496 23.84 -25.82 -4.67
N LEU A 497 23.84 -24.78 -3.83
CA LEU A 497 24.92 -24.53 -2.87
C LEU A 497 24.95 -25.56 -1.73
N THR A 498 23.80 -26.03 -1.26
CA THR A 498 23.74 -27.11 -0.25
C THR A 498 24.20 -28.45 -0.83
N SER A 499 23.86 -28.77 -2.08
CA SER A 499 24.37 -29.97 -2.76
C SER A 499 25.90 -29.91 -2.92
N ALA A 500 26.44 -28.76 -3.33
CA ALA A 500 27.88 -28.56 -3.45
C ALA A 500 28.61 -28.69 -2.10
N HIS A 501 28.04 -28.14 -1.02
CA HIS A 501 28.62 -28.25 0.32
C HIS A 501 28.64 -29.69 0.84
N LEU A 502 27.57 -30.46 0.62
CA LEU A 502 27.52 -31.88 1.00
C LEU A 502 28.56 -32.73 0.27
N VAL A 503 28.85 -32.45 -1.00
CA VAL A 503 29.92 -33.12 -1.76
C VAL A 503 31.30 -32.79 -1.20
N LEU A 504 31.56 -31.55 -0.80
CA LEU A 504 32.83 -31.13 -0.19
C LEU A 504 33.05 -31.82 1.17
N VAL A 505 32.07 -31.78 2.07
CA VAL A 505 32.14 -32.44 3.39
C VAL A 505 32.32 -33.96 3.24
N ALA A 506 31.70 -34.57 2.24
CA ALA A 506 31.89 -36.00 1.94
C ALA A 506 33.29 -36.34 1.41
N SER A 507 34.05 -35.38 0.86
CA SER A 507 35.44 -35.58 0.44
C SER A 507 36.46 -35.28 1.53
N GLU A 508 36.22 -34.28 2.38
CA GLU A 508 37.07 -34.00 3.56
C GLU A 508 36.95 -35.12 4.61
N GLY A 509 35.80 -35.78 4.71
CA GLY A 509 35.57 -36.93 5.59
C GLY A 509 36.21 -38.27 5.15
N GLN A 510 37.12 -38.27 4.17
CA GLN A 510 37.83 -39.47 3.67
C GLN A 510 39.36 -39.42 3.81
N HIS A 511 39.89 -38.49 4.62
CA HIS A 511 41.33 -38.31 4.87
C HIS A 511 41.73 -38.52 6.34
#